data_AF-A0A8H2WGP1-F1
#
_entry.id   AF-A0A8H2WGP1-F1
#
_cell.length_a   1.000
_cell.length_b   1.000
_cell.length_c   1.000
_cell.angle_alpha   90.00
_cell.angle_beta   90.00
_cell.angle_gamma   90.00
#
_symmetry.space_group_name_H-M   'P 1'
#
loop_
_entity.id
_entity.type
_entity.pdbx_description
1 polymer ?
#
loop_
_entity_poly.entity_id
_entity_poly.type
_entity_poly.pdbx_seq_one_letter_code
_entity_poly.pdbx_strand_id
1 'polypeptide(L)'
;MDKSFQAGVVLVMSIWDDHAAHMLWLDSNYPLDRDPSQPGVARGTCSNTSGSPQPLEIESPNASVTFSNIRFGDIGSTYASTGTTTTSSAAPGTTTSPSGTVPHYGQCGGQGWSGPTWCVSPYTCTYLNQWHSQCL
;
A
#
# COMPACT_ATOMS: atom_id res chain seq x y z
N MET A 1 -13.46 -4.28 10.62
CA MET A 1 -12.48 -3.65 9.71
C MET A 1 -11.23 -3.22 10.46
N ASP A 2 -11.28 -2.20 11.33
CA ASP A 2 -10.09 -1.68 12.04
C ASP A 2 -9.23 -2.77 12.74
N LYS A 3 -9.85 -3.57 13.63
CA LYS A 3 -9.17 -4.71 14.29
C LYS A 3 -8.55 -5.72 13.32
N SER A 4 -9.16 -5.93 12.15
CA SER A 4 -8.65 -6.86 11.14
C SER A 4 -7.37 -6.33 10.48
N PHE A 5 -7.32 -5.03 10.17
CA PHE A 5 -6.11 -4.41 9.63
C PHE A 5 -4.99 -4.36 10.65
N GLN A 6 -5.30 -4.13 11.93
CA GLN A 6 -4.30 -4.16 13.01
C GLN A 6 -3.70 -5.56 13.22
N ALA A 7 -4.47 -6.61 12.99
CA ALA A 7 -4.00 -8.00 13.08
C ALA A 7 -3.11 -8.42 11.89
N GLY A 8 -3.02 -7.59 10.85
CA GLY A 8 -2.41 -7.94 9.58
C GLY A 8 -3.39 -8.63 8.63
N VAL A 9 -3.24 -8.33 7.35
CA VAL A 9 -4.07 -8.88 6.27
C VAL A 9 -3.19 -9.32 5.11
N VAL A 10 -3.73 -10.17 4.23
CA VAL A 10 -3.07 -10.62 3.00
C VAL A 10 -3.58 -9.78 1.83
N LEU A 11 -2.67 -9.28 0.99
CA LEU A 11 -3.01 -8.62 -0.26
C LEU A 11 -3.44 -9.68 -1.30
N VAL A 12 -4.62 -9.48 -1.90
CA VAL A 12 -5.14 -10.32 -2.99
C VAL A 12 -5.32 -9.45 -4.24
N MET A 13 -4.81 -9.92 -5.38
CA MET A 13 -4.99 -9.30 -6.70
C MET A 13 -5.59 -10.35 -7.63
N SER A 14 -6.65 -10.01 -8.36
CA SER A 14 -7.41 -10.97 -9.17
C SER A 14 -8.06 -10.31 -10.38
N ILE A 15 -8.27 -11.11 -11.42
CA ILE A 15 -9.16 -10.84 -12.56
C ILE A 15 -10.20 -11.97 -12.60
N TRP A 16 -11.47 -11.63 -12.69
CA TRP A 16 -12.58 -12.58 -12.63
C TRP A 16 -13.85 -11.96 -13.20
N ASP A 17 -14.75 -12.79 -13.69
CA ASP A 17 -16.12 -12.47 -14.05
C ASP A 17 -17.12 -13.11 -13.08
N ASP A 18 -18.36 -12.64 -13.08
CA ASP A 18 -19.34 -12.97 -12.05
C ASP A 18 -20.52 -13.78 -12.61
N HIS A 19 -20.56 -15.07 -12.27
CA HIS A 19 -21.64 -15.98 -12.65
C HIS A 19 -22.97 -15.71 -11.92
N ALA A 20 -22.96 -15.03 -10.78
CA ALA A 20 -24.16 -14.83 -9.96
C ALA A 20 -24.90 -13.55 -10.33
N ALA A 21 -24.17 -12.45 -10.54
CA ALA A 21 -24.76 -11.14 -10.77
C ALA A 21 -24.14 -10.38 -11.96
N HIS A 22 -23.34 -11.04 -12.78
CA HIS A 22 -22.84 -10.51 -14.06
C HIS A 22 -22.10 -9.17 -13.92
N MET A 23 -21.44 -8.94 -12.77
CA MET A 23 -20.70 -7.71 -12.44
C MET A 23 -21.58 -6.43 -12.45
N LEU A 24 -22.90 -6.56 -12.56
CA LEU A 24 -23.84 -5.45 -12.70
C LEU A 24 -23.89 -4.56 -11.46
N TRP A 25 -23.61 -5.16 -10.30
CA TRP A 25 -23.47 -4.46 -9.02
C TRP A 25 -22.23 -3.56 -8.95
N LEU A 26 -21.31 -3.65 -9.90
CA LEU A 26 -20.13 -2.82 -10.00
C LEU A 26 -20.29 -1.74 -11.08
N ASP A 27 -20.78 -2.09 -12.28
CA ASP A 27 -20.69 -1.21 -13.45
C ASP A 27 -22.02 -0.96 -14.20
N SER A 28 -23.15 -1.44 -13.69
CA SER A 28 -24.47 -1.27 -14.30
C SER A 28 -25.51 -0.76 -13.29
N ASN A 29 -26.79 -1.04 -13.54
CA ASN A 29 -27.90 -0.81 -12.62
C ASN A 29 -28.16 -2.09 -11.83
N TYR A 30 -28.11 -2.01 -10.49
CA TYR A 30 -28.37 -3.15 -9.62
C TYR A 30 -28.93 -2.71 -8.27
N PRO A 31 -29.91 -3.42 -7.69
CA PRO A 31 -30.60 -4.62 -8.22
C PRO A 31 -31.47 -4.36 -9.47
N LEU A 32 -31.69 -5.39 -10.29
CA LEU A 32 -32.43 -5.29 -11.57
C LEU A 32 -33.94 -5.06 -11.42
N ASP A 33 -34.49 -5.26 -10.22
CA ASP A 33 -35.90 -5.03 -9.88
C ASP A 33 -36.17 -3.60 -9.38
N ARG A 34 -35.18 -2.70 -9.43
CA ARG A 34 -35.29 -1.31 -8.97
C ARG A 34 -35.18 -0.32 -10.12
N ASP A 35 -35.86 0.81 -9.94
CA ASP A 35 -35.81 1.92 -10.89
C ASP A 35 -34.38 2.51 -10.90
N PRO A 36 -33.72 2.60 -12.07
CA PRO A 36 -32.37 3.18 -12.18
C PRO A 36 -32.23 4.61 -11.65
N SER A 37 -33.32 5.38 -11.58
CA SER A 37 -33.32 6.75 -11.03
C SER A 37 -33.22 6.79 -9.50
N GLN A 38 -33.43 5.65 -8.82
CA GLN A 38 -33.30 5.59 -7.38
C GLN A 38 -31.83 5.73 -6.96
N PRO A 39 -31.53 6.56 -5.93
CA PRO A 39 -30.17 6.72 -5.44
C PRO A 39 -29.51 5.39 -5.08
N GLY A 40 -28.32 5.13 -5.65
CA GLY A 40 -27.51 3.94 -5.39
C GLY A 40 -27.81 2.71 -6.26
N VAL A 41 -28.79 2.78 -7.17
CA VAL A 41 -29.05 1.71 -8.15
C VAL A 41 -28.08 1.78 -9.31
N ALA A 42 -27.93 2.94 -9.94
CA ALA A 42 -26.95 3.16 -11.00
C ALA A 42 -25.53 3.24 -10.44
N ARG A 43 -24.64 2.35 -10.88
CA ARG A 43 -23.24 2.21 -10.42
C ARG A 43 -22.22 2.36 -11.54
N GLY A 44 -22.67 2.18 -12.77
CA GLY A 44 -21.93 2.53 -13.98
C GLY A 44 -22.86 2.60 -15.19
N THR A 45 -22.26 2.63 -16.36
CA THR A 45 -22.96 2.82 -17.64
C THR A 45 -23.07 1.55 -18.47
N CYS A 46 -22.58 0.41 -17.99
CA CYS A 46 -22.68 -0.86 -18.70
C CYS A 46 -24.16 -1.30 -18.79
N SER A 47 -24.50 -2.00 -19.89
CA SER A 47 -25.86 -2.53 -20.10
C SER A 47 -26.28 -3.46 -18.98
N ASN A 48 -27.57 -3.51 -18.64
CA ASN A 48 -28.10 -4.48 -17.67
C ASN A 48 -28.06 -5.94 -18.19
N THR A 49 -27.68 -6.15 -19.45
CA THR A 49 -27.50 -7.46 -20.09
C THR A 49 -26.02 -7.80 -20.36
N SER A 50 -25.07 -6.97 -19.94
CA SER A 50 -23.64 -7.31 -20.04
C SER A 50 -23.22 -8.28 -18.94
N GLY A 51 -21.95 -8.70 -18.93
CA GLY A 51 -21.41 -9.43 -17.79
C GLY A 51 -21.69 -10.94 -17.76
N SER A 52 -22.39 -11.48 -18.76
CA SER A 52 -22.62 -12.92 -18.87
C SER A 52 -21.29 -13.64 -19.12
N PRO A 53 -20.86 -14.57 -18.23
CA PRO A 53 -19.54 -15.21 -18.31
C PRO A 53 -19.27 -15.89 -19.64
N GLN A 54 -20.19 -16.73 -20.11
CA GLN A 54 -19.97 -17.57 -21.28
C GLN A 54 -19.70 -16.74 -22.57
N PRO A 55 -20.49 -15.71 -22.92
CA PRO A 55 -20.13 -14.81 -24.02
C PRO A 55 -18.82 -14.06 -23.77
N LEU A 56 -18.60 -13.54 -22.55
CA LEU A 56 -17.42 -12.73 -22.24
C LEU A 56 -16.11 -13.50 -22.37
N GLU A 57 -16.07 -14.74 -21.88
CA GLU A 57 -14.89 -15.60 -21.97
C GLU A 57 -14.52 -15.93 -23.42
N ILE A 58 -15.52 -16.00 -24.32
CA ILE A 58 -15.31 -16.26 -25.75
C ILE A 58 -14.91 -14.99 -26.50
N GLU A 59 -15.57 -13.86 -26.21
CA GLU A 59 -15.36 -12.59 -26.92
C GLU A 59 -14.08 -11.89 -26.46
N SER A 60 -13.72 -12.02 -25.18
CA SER A 60 -12.58 -11.34 -24.56
C SER A 60 -11.62 -12.31 -23.84
N PRO A 61 -11.16 -13.40 -24.47
CA PRO A 61 -10.29 -14.39 -23.83
C PRO A 61 -8.91 -13.84 -23.46
N ASN A 62 -8.50 -12.75 -24.11
CA ASN A 62 -7.21 -12.09 -23.90
C ASN A 62 -7.32 -10.87 -22.96
N ALA A 63 -8.45 -10.69 -22.28
CA ALA A 63 -8.58 -9.67 -21.25
C ALA A 63 -7.50 -9.86 -20.18
N SER A 64 -6.81 -8.78 -19.83
CA SER A 64 -5.72 -8.83 -18.85
C SER A 64 -5.68 -7.55 -18.03
N VAL A 65 -5.12 -7.65 -16.83
CA VAL A 65 -4.86 -6.53 -15.93
C VAL A 65 -3.41 -6.56 -15.49
N THR A 66 -2.77 -5.38 -15.46
CA THR A 66 -1.41 -5.22 -14.94
C THR A 66 -1.44 -4.37 -13.68
N PHE A 67 -1.11 -4.97 -12.54
CA PHE A 67 -0.86 -4.25 -11.30
C PHE A 67 0.63 -3.96 -11.17
N SER A 68 1.00 -2.70 -10.89
CA SER A 68 2.41 -2.30 -10.76
C SER A 68 2.58 -1.15 -9.78
N ASN A 69 3.83 -0.85 -9.41
CA ASN A 69 4.19 0.25 -8.51
C ASN A 69 3.46 0.20 -7.15
N ILE A 70 3.33 -1.01 -6.57
CA ILE A 70 2.72 -1.21 -5.24
C ILE A 70 3.62 -0.58 -4.17
N ARG A 71 3.04 0.29 -3.34
CA ARG A 71 3.71 0.97 -2.23
C ARG A 71 2.78 0.99 -1.03
N PHE A 72 3.32 0.79 0.17
CA PHE A 72 2.59 0.89 1.43
C PHE A 72 3.48 1.57 2.47
N GLY A 73 2.87 2.32 3.40
CA GLY A 73 3.58 3.11 4.39
C GLY A 73 2.68 4.17 4.99
N ASP A 74 3.29 5.15 5.65
CA ASP A 74 2.59 6.24 6.31
C ASP A 74 1.74 7.07 5.33
N ILE A 75 0.65 7.66 5.83
CA ILE A 75 -0.23 8.53 5.05
C ILE A 75 0.58 9.70 4.48
N GLY A 76 0.53 9.89 3.16
CA GLY A 76 1.27 10.94 2.45
C GLY A 76 2.70 10.56 2.01
N SER A 77 3.19 9.34 2.31
CA SER A 77 4.58 8.94 2.00
C SER A 77 4.76 8.20 0.66
N THR A 78 3.70 7.67 0.07
CA THR A 78 3.81 6.71 -1.04
C THR A 78 3.85 7.37 -2.43
N TYR A 79 3.71 8.70 -2.52
CA TYR A 79 3.82 9.47 -3.75
C TYR A 79 4.79 10.65 -3.58
N ALA A 80 5.41 11.09 -4.68
CA ALA A 80 6.23 12.29 -4.66
C ALA A 80 5.33 13.53 -4.56
N SER A 81 5.47 14.28 -3.48
CA SER A 81 4.83 15.60 -3.35
C SER A 81 5.67 16.62 -4.11
N THR A 82 5.21 17.09 -5.26
CA THR A 82 5.75 18.31 -5.87
C THR A 82 5.31 19.51 -5.03
N GLY A 83 6.11 19.87 -4.02
CA GLY A 83 6.08 21.19 -3.41
C GLY A 83 5.93 21.23 -1.89
N THR A 84 6.92 21.87 -1.28
CA THR A 84 6.99 22.41 0.09
C THR A 84 7.36 21.41 1.18
N THR A 85 8.67 21.39 1.45
CA THR A 85 9.26 21.11 2.77
C THR A 85 8.50 21.90 3.83
N THR A 86 7.47 21.29 4.42
CA THR A 86 6.90 21.78 5.67
C THR A 86 7.58 20.96 6.74
N THR A 87 8.52 21.57 7.45
CA THR A 87 9.09 21.07 8.70
C THR A 87 7.95 20.92 9.71
N SER A 88 7.29 19.77 9.71
CA SER A 88 6.37 19.41 10.77
C SER A 88 7.19 18.88 11.95
N SER A 89 7.30 19.71 12.98
CA SER A 89 7.84 19.32 14.29
C SER A 89 7.08 18.09 14.80
N ALA A 90 7.82 17.04 15.12
CA ALA A 90 7.29 15.75 15.54
C ALA A 90 6.62 15.82 16.92
N ALA A 91 5.45 15.23 17.05
CA ALA A 91 4.96 14.72 18.34
C ALA A 91 5.66 13.38 18.65
N PRO A 92 5.98 13.07 19.93
CA PRO A 92 6.86 11.96 20.25
C PRO A 92 6.12 10.62 20.34
N GLY A 93 6.65 9.61 19.62
CA GLY A 93 6.96 8.29 20.18
C GLY A 93 6.07 7.11 19.79
N THR A 94 6.61 6.21 18.96
CA THR A 94 6.65 4.76 19.24
C THR A 94 7.82 4.13 18.50
N THR A 95 8.54 3.26 19.21
CA THR A 95 9.84 2.67 18.88
C THR A 95 9.74 1.56 17.83
N THR A 96 10.13 1.85 16.58
CA THR A 96 10.52 0.82 15.61
C THR A 96 12.04 0.72 15.59
N SER A 97 12.57 -0.47 15.88
CA SER A 97 13.98 -0.78 15.65
C SER A 97 14.32 -0.53 14.18
N PRO A 98 15.33 0.30 13.86
CA PRO A 98 15.70 0.58 12.49
C PRO A 98 16.43 -0.63 11.90
N SER A 99 15.78 -1.30 10.95
CA SER A 99 16.41 -2.32 10.10
C SER A 99 17.28 -1.64 9.03
N GLY A 100 18.58 -1.92 9.02
CA GLY A 100 19.54 -1.42 8.03
C GLY A 100 21.00 -1.61 8.48
N THR A 101 21.95 -1.43 7.56
CA THR A 101 23.39 -1.35 7.87
C THR A 101 23.91 0.06 7.61
N VAL A 102 24.81 0.55 8.47
CA VAL A 102 25.41 1.88 8.43
C VAL A 102 26.70 1.86 7.59
N PRO A 103 26.90 2.79 6.64
CA PRO A 103 28.11 2.84 5.82
C PRO A 103 29.36 3.20 6.65
N HIS A 104 30.56 3.00 6.07
CA HIS A 104 31.81 3.45 6.68
C HIS A 104 31.73 4.93 7.07
N TYR A 105 32.22 5.27 8.26
CA TYR A 105 32.13 6.60 8.90
C TYR A 105 30.72 7.08 9.29
N GLY A 106 29.68 6.25 9.11
CA GLY A 106 28.33 6.58 9.58
C GLY A 106 28.16 6.39 11.09
N GLN A 107 27.22 7.12 11.69
CA GLN A 107 26.86 6.95 13.10
C GLN A 107 26.05 5.66 13.28
N CYS A 108 26.42 4.86 14.28
CA CYS A 108 25.82 3.57 14.59
C CYS A 108 25.40 3.44 16.07
N GLY A 109 25.57 4.51 16.87
CA GLY A 109 25.23 4.51 18.28
C GLY A 109 25.40 5.89 18.93
N GLY A 110 25.03 5.99 20.21
CA GLY A 110 25.06 7.22 21.01
C GLY A 110 23.75 7.46 21.75
N GLN A 111 23.79 8.25 22.83
CA GLN A 111 22.60 8.63 23.58
C GLN A 111 21.64 9.42 22.68
N GLY A 112 20.41 8.92 22.55
CA GLY A 112 19.39 9.47 21.64
C GLY A 112 19.49 9.00 20.18
N TRP A 113 20.46 8.15 19.83
CA TRP A 113 20.53 7.52 18.51
C TRP A 113 19.38 6.53 18.34
N SER A 114 18.63 6.70 17.25
CA SER A 114 17.49 5.85 16.88
C SER A 114 17.64 5.30 15.47
N GLY A 115 18.88 5.19 14.97
CA GLY A 115 19.21 4.58 13.67
C GLY A 115 19.80 3.18 13.81
N PRO A 116 20.16 2.53 12.69
CA PRO A 116 20.68 1.17 12.73
C PRO A 116 21.99 1.08 13.52
N THR A 117 22.21 -0.04 14.22
CA THR A 117 23.40 -0.25 15.06
C THR A 117 24.46 -1.14 14.40
N TRP A 118 24.15 -1.70 13.25
CA TRP A 118 25.02 -2.62 12.52
C TRP A 118 25.71 -1.88 11.38
N CYS A 119 27.02 -2.03 11.26
CA CYS A 119 27.78 -1.45 10.16
C CYS A 119 27.79 -2.39 8.94
N VAL A 120 27.96 -1.84 7.74
CA VAL A 120 28.25 -2.62 6.55
C VAL A 120 29.57 -3.37 6.76
N SER A 121 29.62 -4.66 6.43
CA SER A 121 30.87 -5.43 6.49
C SER A 121 31.94 -4.76 5.60
N PRO A 122 33.19 -4.57 6.07
CA PRO A 122 33.83 -5.18 7.25
C PRO A 122 33.88 -4.28 8.50
N TYR A 123 33.15 -3.18 8.53
CA TYR A 123 33.28 -2.15 9.57
C TYR A 123 32.60 -2.55 10.87
N THR A 124 33.07 -1.99 11.98
CA THR A 124 32.55 -2.26 13.33
C THR A 124 32.08 -0.95 13.97
N CYS A 125 30.99 -1.00 14.74
CA CYS A 125 30.51 0.16 15.45
C CYS A 125 31.44 0.47 16.63
N THR A 126 32.27 1.50 16.49
CA THR A 126 33.24 1.92 17.50
C THR A 126 32.68 3.07 18.34
N TYR A 127 32.76 2.93 19.66
CA TYR A 127 32.34 3.97 20.60
C TYR A 127 33.34 5.13 20.58
N LEU A 128 32.86 6.35 20.36
CA LEU A 128 33.69 7.56 20.41
C LEU A 128 33.38 8.39 21.65
N ASN A 129 32.10 8.66 21.93
CA ASN A 129 31.66 9.34 23.14
C ASN A 129 30.20 9.02 23.46
N GLN A 130 29.69 9.55 24.58
CA GLN A 130 28.35 9.23 25.08
C GLN A 130 27.24 9.52 24.07
N TRP A 131 27.43 10.48 23.16
CA TRP A 131 26.45 10.90 22.16
C TRP A 131 26.70 10.30 20.78
N HIS A 132 27.84 9.63 20.54
CA HIS A 132 28.27 9.25 19.21
C HIS A 132 29.14 7.99 19.17
N SER A 133 28.75 7.04 18.32
CA SER A 133 29.54 5.86 17.93
C SER A 133 29.56 5.78 16.40
N GLN A 134 30.70 5.41 15.82
CA GLN A 134 30.93 5.48 14.37
C GLN A 134 31.41 4.13 13.80
N CYS A 135 30.96 3.79 12.59
CA CYS A 135 31.46 2.64 11.85
C CYS A 135 32.88 2.90 11.33
N LEU A 136 33.86 2.14 11.84
CA LEU A 136 35.27 2.17 11.44
C LEU A 136 35.80 0.77 11.11
#